data_AF-A0A1W9WLT7-F1
#
_entry.id   AF-A0A1W9WLT7-F1
#
_cell.length_a   1.000
_cell.length_b   1.000
_cell.length_c   1.000
_cell.angle_alpha   90.00
_cell.angle_beta   90.00
_cell.angle_gamma   90.00
#
_symmetry.space_group_name_H-M   'P 1'
#
loop_
_entity.id
_entity.type
_entity.pdbx_description
1 polymer ?
#
loop_
_entity_poly.entity_id
_entity_poly.type
_entity_poly.pdbx_seq_one_letter_code
_entity_poly.pdbx_strand_id
1 'polypeptide(L)'
;MFLGWKIQRFIKIVSFSLLAIFFQSFFLIVVVASENAHESGFASLSALADSFSTDLSKDLTGKKLYFDNNCVREVGSRKISNFSFYLQNELESSFSRNGFIMVYEPGEADYLIGATYQRLEDRVRVFFKYHKADLSGKKGRAYDIFKPNLPRDAFEESIRTKAYDLAYSILEGQKPLKILVRPILEGHSRYVTDFSNSFISRIKAAMVKLSKGTEIIDGKPDVKDVSSASYIGADSVLDGVYFVRGPVIFVHLNLRNLEGRLLSSSVLEIDKSLVQSSTENTTAKKLLGFLDPPESQGDFHVKITTPKGKDYPIYSRGEKILFHVQVAAPLYVYLYAVNSRGRVSLLFPHKKQGPHEKLVPGRLYTIPERTGEFEIVVSPPFGVEAVKVFASNVAVSLPELVENASSKMYNGGWRVEGEERLRVQLALSRMTSINPRDFVGFFRGVATKTGVSMYEDSLLFETRGK
;
A
#
# COMPACT_ATOMS: atom_id res chain seq x y z
N MET A 1 -12.99 -27.61 34.86
CA MET A 1 -11.61 -27.26 34.45
C MET A 1 -11.52 -26.25 33.30
N PHE A 2 -12.53 -26.15 32.41
CA PHE A 2 -12.49 -25.23 31.24
C PHE A 2 -12.86 -23.75 31.51
N LEU A 3 -13.44 -23.42 32.67
CA LEU A 3 -13.90 -22.05 32.98
C LEU A 3 -12.77 -21.15 33.53
N GLY A 4 -11.79 -21.73 34.24
CA GLY A 4 -10.65 -20.99 34.80
C GLY A 4 -9.67 -20.47 33.75
N TRP A 5 -9.57 -21.14 32.59
CA TRP A 5 -8.63 -20.79 31.53
C TRP A 5 -9.09 -19.58 30.69
N LYS A 6 -10.41 -19.41 30.51
CA LYS A 6 -10.98 -18.23 29.82
C LYS A 6 -10.89 -16.97 30.68
N ILE A 7 -11.04 -17.07 32.00
CA ILE A 7 -10.96 -15.92 32.92
C ILE A 7 -9.52 -15.41 33.02
N GLN A 8 -8.50 -16.28 33.06
CA GLN A 8 -7.10 -15.85 33.03
C GLN A 8 -6.69 -15.16 31.72
N ARG A 9 -7.23 -15.59 30.57
CA ARG A 9 -6.97 -14.93 29.27
C ARG A 9 -7.68 -13.58 29.16
N PHE A 10 -8.90 -13.47 29.68
CA PHE A 10 -9.65 -12.21 29.72
C PHE A 10 -8.99 -11.18 30.65
N ILE A 11 -8.49 -11.62 31.82
CA ILE A 11 -7.76 -10.75 32.75
C ILE A 11 -6.42 -10.28 32.16
N LYS A 12 -5.68 -11.13 31.42
CA LYS A 12 -4.46 -10.72 30.72
C LYS A 12 -4.71 -9.70 29.59
N ILE A 13 -5.78 -9.87 28.81
CA ILE A 13 -6.11 -8.97 27.69
C ILE A 13 -6.61 -7.60 28.19
N VAL A 14 -7.47 -7.60 29.22
CA VAL A 14 -7.96 -6.35 29.84
C VAL A 14 -6.83 -5.61 30.56
N SER A 15 -5.90 -6.32 31.21
CA SER A 15 -4.72 -5.71 31.85
C SER A 15 -3.76 -5.06 30.85
N PHE A 16 -3.62 -5.59 29.62
CA PHE A 16 -2.73 -5.03 28.60
C PHE A 16 -3.32 -3.78 27.92
N SER A 17 -4.63 -3.75 27.65
CA SER A 17 -5.29 -2.58 27.07
C SER A 17 -5.35 -1.40 28.04
N LEU A 18 -5.50 -1.66 29.35
CA LEU A 18 -5.34 -0.65 30.39
C LEU A 18 -3.89 -0.14 30.49
N LEU A 19 -2.89 -1.01 30.33
CA LEU A 19 -1.47 -0.62 30.37
C LEU A 19 -1.09 0.37 29.25
N ALA A 20 -1.62 0.19 28.03
CA ALA A 20 -1.32 1.05 26.88
C ALA A 20 -1.99 2.44 26.98
N ILE A 21 -3.24 2.51 27.45
CA ILE A 21 -3.95 3.78 27.69
C ILE A 21 -3.30 4.54 28.85
N PHE A 22 -2.85 3.84 29.90
CA PHE A 22 -2.11 4.46 30.99
C PHE A 22 -0.72 4.95 30.55
N PHE A 23 0.00 4.24 29.67
CA PHE A 23 1.32 4.66 29.19
C PHE A 23 1.30 6.03 28.48
N GLN A 24 0.27 6.32 27.67
CA GLN A 24 0.15 7.62 27.00
C GLN A 24 -0.22 8.77 27.95
N SER A 25 -1.12 8.53 28.92
CA SER A 25 -1.47 9.54 29.94
C SER A 25 -0.32 9.78 30.94
N PHE A 26 0.57 8.80 31.14
CA PHE A 26 1.68 8.85 32.10
C PHE A 26 2.81 9.80 31.71
N PHE A 27 3.06 10.00 30.41
CA PHE A 27 4.09 10.95 29.96
C PHE A 27 3.63 12.42 29.98
N LEU A 28 2.32 12.69 30.10
CA LEU A 28 1.76 14.04 30.15
C LEU A 28 1.90 14.70 31.54
N ILE A 29 2.15 13.92 32.59
CA ILE A 29 2.47 14.47 33.90
C ILE A 29 3.89 15.04 33.84
N VAL A 30 3.97 16.37 33.85
CA VAL A 30 5.17 17.12 34.19
C VAL A 30 5.53 16.75 35.61
N VAL A 31 6.33 15.69 35.77
CA VAL A 31 7.03 15.45 37.03
C VAL A 31 8.01 16.60 37.14
N VAL A 32 7.74 17.52 38.06
CA VAL A 32 8.73 18.43 38.62
C VAL A 32 9.91 17.52 39.01
N ALA A 33 11.00 17.61 38.24
CA ALA A 33 12.17 16.76 38.40
C ALA A 33 12.63 16.83 39.87
N SER A 34 12.50 15.73 40.60
CA SER A 34 13.16 15.61 41.90
C SER A 34 14.66 15.41 41.65
N GLU A 35 15.43 16.43 42.01
CA GLU A 35 16.88 16.47 42.25
C GLU A 35 17.81 15.71 41.27
N ASN A 36 18.49 16.53 40.44
CA ASN A 36 19.94 16.52 40.19
C ASN A 36 20.57 15.42 39.33
N ALA A 37 20.44 15.58 38.01
CA ALA A 37 21.56 15.48 37.05
C ALA A 37 21.16 16.24 35.77
N HIS A 38 21.69 17.46 35.60
CA HIS A 38 21.52 18.26 34.39
C HIS A 38 22.86 18.34 33.68
N GLU A 39 23.01 17.58 32.61
CA GLU A 39 24.20 17.65 31.77
C GLU A 39 23.90 18.42 30.48
N SER A 40 24.86 19.21 30.03
CA SER A 40 24.71 20.09 28.87
C SER A 40 26.00 20.15 28.06
N GLY A 41 25.90 20.61 26.81
CA GLY A 41 27.08 20.87 25.97
C GLY A 41 27.55 19.67 25.17
N PHE A 42 26.67 18.70 24.91
CA PHE A 42 26.98 17.55 24.06
C PHE A 42 27.34 17.98 22.64
N ALA A 43 28.48 17.50 22.14
CA ALA A 43 28.97 17.78 20.79
C ALA A 43 28.14 17.10 19.68
N SER A 44 27.38 16.06 20.02
CA SER A 44 26.53 15.33 19.10
C SER A 44 25.40 14.60 19.82
N LEU A 45 24.39 14.17 19.07
CA LEU A 45 23.30 13.35 19.61
C LEU A 45 23.80 11.99 20.11
N SER A 46 24.82 11.42 19.45
CA SER A 46 25.44 10.16 19.87
C SER A 46 26.12 10.31 21.24
N ALA A 47 26.84 11.41 21.47
CA ALA A 47 27.46 11.70 22.76
C ALA A 47 26.43 11.87 23.89
N LEU A 48 25.29 12.51 23.59
CA LEU A 48 24.18 12.61 24.54
C LEU A 48 23.59 11.23 24.88
N ALA A 49 23.34 10.39 23.88
CA ALA A 49 22.82 9.04 24.08
C ALA A 49 23.79 8.16 24.88
N ASP A 50 25.09 8.26 24.62
CA ASP A 50 26.13 7.54 25.36
C ASP A 50 26.25 8.00 26.81
N SER A 51 26.14 9.30 27.09
CA SER A 51 26.11 9.78 28.47
C SER A 51 24.90 9.22 29.21
N PHE A 52 23.71 9.28 28.59
CA PHE A 52 22.50 8.71 29.20
C PHE A 52 22.61 7.21 29.46
N SER A 53 23.10 6.42 28.49
CA SER A 53 23.28 4.97 28.66
C SER A 53 24.31 4.62 29.75
N THR A 54 25.40 5.40 29.84
CA THR A 54 26.43 5.25 30.88
C THR A 54 25.87 5.58 32.27
N ASP A 55 25.05 6.61 32.36
CA ASP A 55 24.35 6.95 33.60
C ASP A 55 23.34 5.89 34.00
N LEU A 56 22.64 5.33 33.02
CA LEU A 56 21.66 4.28 33.22
C LEU A 56 22.32 2.98 33.70
N SER A 57 23.54 2.67 33.25
CA SER A 57 24.24 1.43 33.63
C SER A 57 24.59 1.42 35.12
N LYS A 58 24.88 2.59 35.70
CA LYS A 58 25.08 2.76 37.16
C LYS A 58 23.88 2.27 37.98
N ASP A 59 22.67 2.44 37.44
CA ASP A 59 21.42 2.06 38.09
C ASP A 59 20.92 0.65 37.70
N LEU A 60 21.13 0.24 36.44
CA LEU A 60 20.39 -0.86 35.80
C LEU A 60 21.29 -1.97 35.20
N THR A 61 22.55 -2.09 35.62
CA THR A 61 23.45 -3.15 35.13
C THR A 61 22.82 -4.55 35.26
N GLY A 62 22.85 -5.31 34.16
CA GLY A 62 22.33 -6.69 34.10
C GLY A 62 20.80 -6.81 34.08
N LYS A 63 20.06 -5.70 33.96
CA LYS A 63 18.60 -5.70 33.85
C LYS A 63 18.12 -5.75 32.41
N LYS A 64 16.95 -6.35 32.20
CA LYS A 64 16.23 -6.37 30.92
C LYS A 64 15.50 -5.04 30.73
N LEU A 65 15.75 -4.38 29.61
CA LEU A 65 15.19 -3.08 29.30
C LEU A 65 14.22 -3.17 28.13
N TYR A 66 13.07 -2.52 28.26
CA TYR A 66 12.19 -2.23 27.14
C TYR A 66 12.24 -0.74 26.84
N PHE A 67 12.62 -0.39 25.61
CA PHE A 67 12.62 0.99 25.14
C PHE A 67 11.32 1.29 24.38
N ASP A 68 10.52 2.19 24.93
CA ASP A 68 9.30 2.66 24.29
C ASP A 68 9.61 3.73 23.24
N ASN A 69 9.85 3.26 22.03
CA ASN A 69 10.06 4.10 20.86
C ASN A 69 8.91 5.07 20.56
N ASN A 70 7.67 4.79 21.01
CA ASN A 70 6.52 5.65 20.76
C ASN A 70 6.45 6.85 21.71
N CYS A 71 7.24 6.82 22.78
CA CYS A 71 7.35 7.93 23.71
C CYS A 71 8.33 9.01 23.24
N VAL A 72 9.28 8.68 22.36
CA VAL A 72 10.26 9.65 21.81
C VAL A 72 9.59 10.65 20.88
N ARG A 73 9.14 11.77 21.47
CA ARG A 73 8.45 12.87 20.79
C ARG A 73 8.58 14.19 21.54
N GLU A 74 8.19 15.27 20.87
CA GLU A 74 8.19 16.59 21.48
C GLU A 74 7.08 16.70 22.55
N VAL A 75 7.39 17.34 23.68
CA VAL A 75 6.44 17.60 24.77
C VAL A 75 5.27 18.42 24.25
N GLY A 76 4.04 17.94 24.51
CA GLY A 76 2.81 18.60 24.06
C GLY A 76 2.49 18.43 22.57
N SER A 77 3.39 17.83 21.78
CA SER A 77 3.15 17.53 20.37
C SER A 77 2.73 16.07 20.18
N ARG A 78 1.76 15.86 19.29
CA ARG A 78 1.43 14.52 18.77
C ARG A 78 2.25 14.15 17.53
N LYS A 79 2.96 15.12 16.93
CA LYS A 79 3.77 14.91 15.73
C LYS A 79 5.13 14.32 16.10
N ILE A 80 5.65 13.51 15.21
CA ILE A 80 7.03 13.02 15.25
C ILE A 80 7.87 13.82 14.26
N SER A 81 9.05 14.27 14.69
CA SER A 81 10.03 14.92 13.80
C SER A 81 11.21 13.98 13.50
N ASN A 82 12.07 14.36 12.56
CA ASN A 82 13.30 13.62 12.26
C ASN A 82 14.19 13.44 13.50
N PHE A 83 14.24 14.43 14.40
CA PHE A 83 14.92 14.37 15.68
C PHE A 83 14.49 13.17 16.52
N SER A 84 13.19 12.85 16.55
CA SER A 84 12.69 11.70 17.28
C SER A 84 13.30 10.40 16.74
N PHE A 85 13.39 10.26 15.42
CA PHE A 85 13.99 9.10 14.77
C PHE A 85 15.50 9.03 14.99
N TYR A 86 16.19 10.17 14.89
CA TYR A 86 17.63 10.24 15.17
C TYR A 86 17.93 9.84 16.62
N LEU A 87 17.15 10.37 17.56
CA LEU A 87 17.32 10.07 18.98
C LEU A 87 17.04 8.59 19.29
N GLN A 88 15.99 8.00 18.72
CA GLN A 88 15.73 6.56 18.84
C GLN A 88 16.91 5.73 18.35
N ASN A 89 17.42 6.03 17.14
CA ASN A 89 18.53 5.29 16.56
C ASN A 89 19.80 5.38 17.41
N GLU A 90 20.14 6.58 17.91
CA GLU A 90 21.32 6.78 18.76
C GLU A 90 21.17 6.07 20.11
N LEU A 91 19.96 6.06 20.70
CA LEU A 91 19.70 5.36 21.96
C LEU A 91 19.77 3.84 21.79
N GLU A 92 19.12 3.28 20.77
CA GLU A 92 19.20 1.84 20.49
C GLU A 92 20.66 1.40 20.25
N SER A 93 21.40 2.20 19.49
CA SER A 93 22.83 1.95 19.24
C SER A 93 23.65 2.05 20.52
N SER A 94 23.41 3.07 21.35
CA SER A 94 24.10 3.29 22.60
C SER A 94 23.79 2.20 23.65
N PHE A 95 22.54 1.77 23.76
CA PHE A 95 22.16 0.68 24.65
C PHE A 95 22.83 -0.63 24.26
N SER A 96 22.89 -0.92 22.96
CA SER A 96 23.60 -2.08 22.45
C SER A 96 25.10 -2.03 22.76
N ARG A 97 25.75 -0.86 22.61
CA ARG A 97 27.18 -0.69 22.93
C ARG A 97 27.48 -0.86 24.42
N ASN A 98 26.57 -0.40 25.29
CA ASN A 98 26.71 -0.48 26.74
C ASN A 98 26.24 -1.83 27.33
N GLY A 99 25.97 -2.84 26.47
CA GLY A 99 25.70 -4.22 26.91
C GLY A 99 24.35 -4.42 27.57
N PHE A 100 23.38 -3.53 27.33
CA PHE A 100 22.03 -3.71 27.86
C PHE A 100 21.29 -4.87 27.16
N ILE A 101 20.50 -5.61 27.93
CA ILE A 101 19.65 -6.68 27.40
C ILE A 101 18.32 -6.07 26.99
N MET A 102 18.19 -5.75 25.71
CA MET A 102 16.96 -5.19 25.15
C MET A 102 15.92 -6.29 24.92
N VAL A 103 14.70 -6.09 25.42
CA VAL A 103 13.55 -6.95 25.14
C VAL A 103 12.51 -6.18 24.31
N TYR A 104 11.75 -6.92 23.50
CA TYR A 104 10.74 -6.36 22.61
C TYR A 104 9.35 -6.29 23.25
N GLU A 105 9.13 -7.07 24.31
CA GLU A 105 7.88 -7.12 25.05
C GLU A 105 8.02 -6.45 26.43
N PRO A 106 7.16 -5.47 26.79
CA PRO A 106 7.23 -4.78 28.08
C PRO A 106 7.08 -5.74 29.27
N GLY A 107 6.32 -6.82 29.09
CA GLY A 107 6.09 -7.83 30.12
C GLY A 107 7.32 -8.69 30.43
N GLU A 108 8.37 -8.65 29.59
CA GLU A 108 9.64 -9.34 29.80
C GLU A 108 10.72 -8.43 30.39
N ALA A 109 10.44 -7.14 30.51
CA ALA A 109 11.39 -6.14 30.96
C ALA A 109 11.38 -6.00 32.48
N ASP A 110 12.55 -5.74 33.05
CA ASP A 110 12.66 -5.25 34.43
C ASP A 110 12.30 -3.76 34.49
N TYR A 111 12.72 -3.01 33.47
CA TYR A 111 12.53 -1.56 33.37
C TYR A 111 12.01 -1.13 32.01
N LEU A 112 11.14 -0.13 32.03
CA LEU A 112 10.59 0.54 30.86
C LEU A 112 11.22 1.92 30.74
N ILE A 113 11.67 2.29 29.54
CA ILE A 113 12.39 3.53 29.26
C ILE A 113 11.67 4.29 28.15
N GLY A 114 11.55 5.61 28.31
CA GLY A 114 11.13 6.49 27.24
C GLY A 114 11.84 7.84 27.32
N ALA A 115 11.78 8.60 26.23
CA ALA A 115 12.33 9.94 26.18
C ALA A 115 11.26 10.90 25.66
N THR A 116 11.23 12.14 26.10
CA THR A 116 10.46 13.23 25.48
C THR A 116 11.38 14.43 25.33
N TYR A 117 11.13 15.36 24.43
CA TYR A 117 12.00 16.54 24.29
C TYR A 117 11.22 17.84 24.15
N GLN A 118 11.86 18.95 24.53
CA GLN A 118 11.34 20.29 24.35
C GLN A 118 12.33 21.10 23.52
N ARG A 119 11.83 21.76 22.48
CA ARG A 119 12.64 22.72 21.70
C ARG A 119 12.68 24.05 22.44
N LEU A 120 13.89 24.51 22.73
CA LEU A 120 14.16 25.86 23.22
C LEU A 120 14.73 26.69 22.06
N GLU A 121 15.09 27.95 22.29
CA GLU A 121 15.57 28.85 21.23
C GLU A 121 16.87 28.34 20.58
N ASP A 122 17.89 28.06 21.38
CA ASP A 122 19.25 27.67 20.97
C ASP A 122 19.56 26.18 21.14
N ARG A 123 18.71 25.46 21.88
CA ARG A 123 18.96 24.08 22.32
C ARG A 123 17.70 23.23 22.31
N VAL A 124 17.89 21.94 22.56
CA VAL A 124 16.85 20.95 22.75
C VAL A 124 17.10 20.27 24.08
N ARG A 125 16.08 20.28 24.93
CA ARG A 125 16.11 19.57 26.21
C ARG A 125 15.45 18.21 26.05
N VAL A 126 16.18 17.15 26.33
CA VAL A 126 15.69 15.77 26.27
C VAL A 126 15.48 15.26 27.69
N PHE A 127 14.27 14.84 27.99
CA PHE A 127 13.85 14.25 29.26
C PHE A 127 13.74 12.74 29.09
N PHE A 128 14.65 12.00 29.70
CA PHE A 128 14.55 10.55 29.80
C PHE A 128 13.78 10.18 31.06
N LYS A 129 12.89 9.21 30.95
CA LYS A 129 12.15 8.64 32.07
C LYS A 129 12.31 7.13 32.05
N TYR A 130 12.51 6.54 33.22
CA TYR A 130 12.54 5.09 33.39
C TYR A 130 11.91 4.68 34.72
N HIS A 131 11.28 3.52 34.71
CA HIS A 131 10.63 2.95 35.89
C HIS A 131 10.58 1.43 35.77
N LYS A 132 10.32 0.75 36.88
CA LYS A 132 10.12 -0.71 36.86
C LYS A 132 8.86 -1.07 36.08
N ALA A 133 8.79 -2.29 35.56
CA ALA A 133 7.61 -2.76 34.80
C ALA A 133 6.29 -2.74 35.61
N ASP A 134 6.38 -2.80 36.94
CA ASP A 134 5.25 -2.63 37.87
C ASP A 134 4.83 -1.17 38.11
N LEU A 135 5.41 -0.22 37.37
CA LEU A 135 5.21 1.23 37.46
C LEU A 135 5.78 1.91 38.72
N SER A 136 6.50 1.16 39.56
CA SER A 136 7.20 1.71 40.72
C SER A 136 8.59 2.25 40.37
N GLY A 137 9.22 2.97 41.31
CA GLY A 137 10.62 3.40 41.19
C GLY A 137 10.88 4.36 40.02
N LYS A 138 9.97 5.30 39.79
CA LYS A 138 10.07 6.28 38.70
C LYS A 138 11.30 7.18 38.91
N LYS A 139 12.17 7.22 37.91
CA LYS A 139 13.33 8.11 37.83
C LYS A 139 13.31 8.85 36.49
N GLY A 140 13.97 10.00 36.44
CA GLY A 140 14.13 10.74 35.20
C GLY A 140 15.39 11.60 35.21
N ARG A 141 15.91 11.90 34.02
CA ARG A 141 17.09 12.74 33.80
C ARG A 141 16.85 13.68 32.63
N ALA A 142 17.49 14.85 32.66
CA ALA A 142 17.36 15.85 31.62
C ALA A 142 18.73 16.21 31.04
N TYR A 143 18.81 16.28 29.72
CA TYR A 143 20.03 16.58 28.99
C TYR A 143 19.76 17.70 27.97
N ASP A 144 20.69 18.64 27.86
CA ASP A 144 20.60 19.76 26.92
C ASP A 144 21.64 19.61 25.79
N ILE A 145 21.17 19.65 24.54
CA ILE A 145 22.02 19.67 23.35
C ILE A 145 21.74 20.92 22.51
N PHE A 146 22.81 21.62 22.11
CA PHE A 146 22.71 22.80 21.26
C PHE A 146 22.23 22.42 19.86
N LYS A 147 21.31 23.21 19.29
CA LYS A 147 20.75 22.96 17.95
C LYS A 147 21.80 22.84 16.84
N PRO A 148 22.88 23.65 16.81
CA PRO A 148 23.96 23.48 15.84
C PRO A 148 24.65 22.10 15.84
N ASN A 149 24.53 21.36 16.95
CA ASN A 149 25.12 20.02 17.09
C ASN A 149 24.16 18.90 16.64
N LEU A 150 22.99 19.28 16.12
CA LEU A 150 21.98 18.36 15.60
C LEU A 150 22.07 18.27 14.07
N PRO A 151 21.60 17.17 13.47
CA PRO A 151 21.36 17.11 12.03
C PRO A 151 20.52 18.30 11.58
N ARG A 152 20.88 18.91 10.44
CA ARG A 152 20.24 20.14 9.94
C ARG A 152 18.73 19.99 9.74
N ASP A 153 18.33 18.78 9.34
CA ASP A 153 16.94 18.40 9.06
C ASP A 153 16.19 17.85 10.29
N ALA A 154 16.76 17.91 11.50
CA ALA A 154 16.19 17.31 12.72
C ALA A 154 14.74 17.76 13.01
N PHE A 155 14.35 18.94 12.55
CA PHE A 155 13.00 19.48 12.74
C PHE A 155 12.27 19.76 11.43
N GLU A 156 12.84 19.34 10.31
CA GLU A 156 12.21 19.44 9.00
C GLU A 156 11.23 18.28 8.78
N GLU A 157 10.25 18.50 7.91
CA GLU A 157 9.37 17.43 7.47
C GLU A 157 10.12 16.49 6.52
N SER A 158 9.83 15.20 6.62
CA SER A 158 10.33 14.19 5.70
C SER A 158 9.23 13.23 5.29
N ILE A 159 9.46 12.48 4.21
CA ILE A 159 8.53 11.43 3.78
C ILE A 159 8.27 10.39 4.89
N ARG A 160 9.24 10.17 5.78
CA ARG A 160 9.10 9.28 6.94
C ARG A 160 8.15 9.85 7.99
N THR A 161 8.27 11.14 8.32
CA THR A 161 7.35 11.81 9.26
C THR A 161 5.91 11.84 8.70
N LYS A 162 5.74 12.13 7.40
CA LYS A 162 4.44 12.11 6.71
C LYS A 162 3.77 10.72 6.75
N ALA A 163 4.54 9.66 6.49
CA ALA A 163 4.03 8.30 6.58
C ALA A 163 3.58 7.94 8.02
N TYR A 164 4.31 8.41 9.03
CA TYR A 164 3.97 8.21 10.42
C TYR A 164 2.68 8.95 10.81
N ASP A 165 2.55 10.23 10.44
CA ASP A 165 1.36 11.04 10.72
C ASP A 165 0.09 10.41 10.11
N LEU A 166 0.21 9.89 8.89
CA LEU A 166 -0.88 9.21 8.20
C LEU A 166 -1.25 7.89 8.88
N ALA A 167 -0.26 7.07 9.25
CA ALA A 167 -0.47 5.83 10.00
C ALA A 167 -1.12 6.07 11.36
N TYR A 168 -0.66 7.11 12.08
CA TYR A 168 -1.23 7.51 13.37
C TYR A 168 -2.70 7.91 13.21
N SER A 169 -3.00 8.78 12.25
CA SER A 169 -4.37 9.26 12.00
C SER A 169 -5.32 8.11 11.66
N ILE A 170 -4.84 7.10 10.92
CA ILE A 170 -5.63 5.91 10.59
C ILE A 170 -5.88 5.02 11.81
N LEU A 171 -4.89 4.85 12.69
CA LEU A 171 -4.97 3.95 13.85
C LEU A 171 -5.50 4.62 15.12
N GLU A 172 -5.61 5.95 15.15
CA GLU A 172 -6.09 6.68 16.33
C GLU A 172 -7.49 6.19 16.74
N GLY A 173 -7.63 5.85 18.03
CA GLY A 173 -8.88 5.32 18.60
C GLY A 173 -9.22 3.87 18.21
N GLN A 174 -8.39 3.21 17.38
CA GLN A 174 -8.61 1.83 16.98
C GLN A 174 -8.02 0.85 18.01
N LYS A 175 -8.72 -0.26 18.23
CA LYS A 175 -8.11 -1.43 18.89
C LYS A 175 -7.06 -2.05 17.97
N PRO A 176 -6.15 -2.90 18.46
CA PRO A 176 -5.26 -3.66 17.58
C PRO A 176 -6.06 -4.45 16.54
N LEU A 177 -5.69 -4.34 15.26
CA LEU A 177 -6.39 -4.96 14.13
C LEU A 177 -5.44 -5.82 13.30
N LYS A 178 -5.96 -6.84 12.63
CA LYS A 178 -5.26 -7.50 11.52
C LYS A 178 -5.65 -6.83 10.21
N ILE A 179 -4.71 -6.10 9.60
CA ILE A 179 -4.99 -5.17 8.50
C ILE A 179 -4.40 -5.72 7.20
N LEU A 180 -5.26 -6.01 6.22
CA LEU A 180 -4.85 -6.20 4.84
C LEU A 180 -4.55 -4.84 4.22
N VAL A 181 -3.30 -4.61 3.83
CA VAL A 181 -2.90 -3.34 3.22
C VAL A 181 -2.80 -3.49 1.72
N ARG A 182 -3.72 -2.82 0.99
CA ARG A 182 -3.71 -2.75 -0.47
C ARG A 182 -2.71 -1.71 -0.97
N PRO A 183 -2.25 -1.81 -2.24
CA PRO A 183 -1.42 -0.76 -2.83
C PRO A 183 -2.15 0.59 -2.87
N ILE A 184 -1.39 1.67 -2.74
CA ILE A 184 -1.89 3.03 -3.01
C ILE A 184 -1.88 3.24 -4.53
N LEU A 185 -3.01 3.62 -5.11
CA LEU A 185 -3.14 3.80 -6.56
C LEU A 185 -3.03 5.28 -6.97
N GLU A 186 -2.53 5.56 -8.16
CA GLU A 186 -2.67 6.89 -8.76
C GLU A 186 -4.16 7.17 -9.02
N GLY A 187 -4.63 8.34 -8.63
CA GLY A 187 -6.05 8.62 -8.50
C GLY A 187 -6.84 8.66 -9.81
N HIS A 188 -6.22 9.01 -10.94
CA HIS A 188 -6.89 9.05 -12.24
C HIS A 188 -6.82 7.72 -12.98
N SER A 189 -5.62 7.15 -13.04
CA SER A 189 -5.26 6.03 -13.90
C SER A 189 -5.25 4.69 -13.16
N ARG A 190 -5.36 4.72 -11.82
CA ARG A 190 -5.52 3.55 -10.95
C ARG A 190 -4.37 2.52 -11.05
N TYR A 191 -3.16 2.94 -11.39
CA TYR A 191 -1.95 2.10 -11.38
C TYR A 191 -1.08 2.35 -10.13
N VAL A 192 -0.13 1.44 -9.88
CA VAL A 192 0.90 1.58 -8.84
C VAL A 192 2.16 2.24 -9.40
N THR A 193 2.85 3.03 -8.57
CA THR A 193 4.13 3.69 -8.88
C THR A 193 5.21 3.36 -7.85
N ASP A 194 6.45 3.78 -8.12
CA ASP A 194 7.55 3.68 -7.17
C ASP A 194 7.27 4.49 -5.89
N PHE A 195 6.62 5.65 -6.04
CA PHE A 195 6.08 6.42 -4.92
C PHE A 195 5.10 5.59 -4.09
N SER A 196 4.07 5.01 -4.71
CA SER A 196 3.10 4.16 -4.02
C SER A 196 3.77 3.04 -3.22
N ASN A 197 4.70 2.31 -3.84
CA ASN A 197 5.40 1.18 -3.24
C ASN A 197 6.29 1.59 -2.06
N SER A 198 7.08 2.65 -2.24
CA SER A 198 7.95 3.18 -1.18
C SER A 198 7.14 3.75 -0.02
N PHE A 199 6.08 4.50 -0.32
CA PHE A 199 5.29 5.19 0.70
C PHE A 199 4.43 4.22 1.51
N ILE A 200 3.77 3.25 0.87
CA ILE A 200 2.97 2.24 1.58
C ILE A 200 3.85 1.36 2.48
N SER A 201 5.08 1.04 2.08
CA SER A 201 6.03 0.31 2.92
C SER A 201 6.38 1.08 4.19
N ARG A 202 6.54 2.40 4.10
CA ARG A 202 6.79 3.27 5.27
C ARG A 202 5.58 3.37 6.18
N ILE A 203 4.36 3.45 5.60
CA ILE A 203 3.12 3.44 6.36
C ILE A 203 2.98 2.13 7.14
N LYS A 204 3.18 0.98 6.49
CA LYS A 204 3.15 -0.35 7.15
C LYS A 204 4.10 -0.41 8.34
N ALA A 205 5.36 0.02 8.14
CA ALA A 205 6.35 0.05 9.22
C ALA A 205 5.93 0.97 10.37
N ALA A 206 5.35 2.14 10.07
CA ALA A 206 4.84 3.06 11.08
C ALA A 206 3.64 2.47 11.83
N MET A 207 2.72 1.78 11.15
CA MET A 207 1.54 1.14 11.77
C MET A 207 1.93 0.06 12.78
N VAL A 208 2.85 -0.83 12.42
CA VAL A 208 3.38 -1.87 13.32
C VAL A 208 4.03 -1.25 14.56
N LYS A 209 4.75 -0.15 14.36
CA LYS A 209 5.39 0.58 15.46
C LYS A 209 4.36 1.23 16.40
N LEU A 210 3.32 1.85 15.83
CA LEU A 210 2.32 2.64 16.55
C LEU A 210 1.37 1.83 17.41
N SER A 211 0.91 0.68 16.93
CA SER A 211 -0.12 -0.12 17.59
C SER A 211 0.34 -1.55 17.83
N LYS A 212 0.76 -1.83 19.06
CA LYS A 212 1.16 -3.18 19.45
C LYS A 212 0.00 -4.16 19.30
N GLY A 213 0.27 -5.28 18.64
CA GLY A 213 -0.73 -6.28 18.30
C GLY A 213 -1.48 -6.00 17.00
N THR A 214 -1.25 -4.85 16.34
CA THR A 214 -1.68 -4.68 14.95
C THR A 214 -0.80 -5.53 14.05
N GLU A 215 -1.41 -6.43 13.31
CA GLU A 215 -0.72 -7.29 12.35
C GLU A 215 -0.96 -6.76 10.94
N ILE A 216 0.10 -6.54 10.18
CA ILE A 216 0.00 -6.18 8.77
C ILE A 216 0.05 -7.47 7.96
N ILE A 217 -1.00 -7.70 7.18
CA ILE A 217 -1.06 -8.84 6.26
C ILE A 217 -0.71 -8.33 4.87
N ASP A 218 0.48 -8.71 4.41
CA ASP A 218 0.84 -8.59 3.00
C ASP A 218 0.10 -9.66 2.21
N GLY A 219 -0.65 -9.24 1.19
CA GLY A 219 -1.49 -10.13 0.41
C GLY A 219 -0.70 -11.32 -0.13
N LYS A 220 -0.94 -12.52 0.42
CA LYS A 220 -0.62 -13.77 -0.26
C LYS A 220 -1.52 -13.90 -1.49
N PRO A 221 -1.08 -14.58 -2.57
CA PRO A 221 -1.67 -14.50 -3.90
C PRO A 221 -3.04 -15.17 -4.09
N ASP A 222 -3.84 -15.37 -3.04
CA ASP A 222 -5.07 -16.18 -3.13
C ASP A 222 -6.29 -15.51 -2.47
N VAL A 223 -6.51 -14.22 -2.75
CA VAL A 223 -7.42 -13.38 -1.95
C VAL A 223 -8.39 -12.59 -2.84
N LYS A 224 -9.67 -13.02 -2.83
CA LYS A 224 -10.86 -12.43 -3.51
C LYS A 224 -11.12 -10.97 -3.09
N ASP A 225 -12.23 -10.34 -3.47
CA ASP A 225 -12.60 -9.00 -2.96
C ASP A 225 -12.90 -8.97 -1.46
N VAL A 226 -13.02 -7.78 -0.83
CA VAL A 226 -13.29 -7.44 0.60
C VAL A 226 -13.84 -8.58 1.50
N SER A 227 -14.77 -9.41 1.01
CA SER A 227 -15.12 -10.76 1.51
C SER A 227 -13.96 -11.75 1.78
N SER A 228 -12.74 -11.46 1.33
CA SER A 228 -11.56 -12.32 1.28
C SER A 228 -10.50 -11.97 2.32
N ALA A 229 -10.55 -10.77 2.89
CA ALA A 229 -9.69 -10.39 4.00
C ALA A 229 -9.97 -11.32 5.21
N SER A 230 -11.22 -11.80 5.36
CA SER A 230 -11.56 -12.89 6.29
C SER A 230 -10.74 -14.17 6.10
N TYR A 231 -10.46 -14.56 4.85
CA TYR A 231 -9.80 -15.84 4.51
C TYR A 231 -8.29 -15.84 4.78
N ILE A 232 -7.68 -14.66 4.89
CA ILE A 232 -6.28 -14.49 5.33
C ILE A 232 -6.17 -14.08 6.80
N GLY A 233 -7.31 -14.04 7.51
CA GLY A 233 -7.37 -13.64 8.91
C GLY A 233 -7.23 -12.13 9.14
N ALA A 234 -7.45 -11.29 8.14
CA ALA A 234 -7.58 -9.84 8.33
C ALA A 234 -8.99 -9.50 8.84
N ASP A 235 -9.06 -8.52 9.72
CA ASP A 235 -10.31 -7.93 10.26
C ASP A 235 -10.68 -6.64 9.53
N SER A 236 -9.74 -6.05 8.80
CA SER A 236 -9.90 -4.79 8.10
C SER A 236 -9.02 -4.68 6.86
N VAL A 237 -9.37 -3.74 5.99
CA VAL A 237 -8.67 -3.43 4.74
C VAL A 237 -8.29 -1.96 4.75
N LEU A 238 -7.01 -1.68 4.50
CA LEU A 238 -6.50 -0.34 4.22
C LEU A 238 -6.34 -0.18 2.70
N ASP A 239 -7.08 0.75 2.13
CA ASP A 239 -6.96 1.15 0.73
C ASP A 239 -6.59 2.63 0.61
N GLY A 240 -6.07 3.04 -0.55
CA GLY A 240 -5.69 4.42 -0.75
C GLY A 240 -5.47 4.82 -2.20
N VAL A 241 -5.58 6.13 -2.42
CA VAL A 241 -5.25 6.78 -3.69
C VAL A 241 -4.39 8.00 -3.45
N TYR A 242 -3.62 8.41 -4.45
CA TYR A 242 -2.94 9.69 -4.42
C TYR A 242 -3.16 10.51 -5.69
N PHE A 243 -3.11 11.82 -5.56
CA PHE A 243 -3.23 12.78 -6.66
C PHE A 243 -2.04 13.73 -6.63
N VAL A 244 -1.45 14.00 -7.80
CA VAL A 244 -0.39 15.01 -7.94
C VAL A 244 -1.03 16.30 -8.47
N ARG A 245 -0.84 17.41 -7.76
CA ARG A 245 -1.31 18.75 -8.18
C ARG A 245 -0.18 19.76 -7.97
N GLY A 246 0.48 20.12 -9.07
CA GLY A 246 1.64 21.02 -9.02
C GLY A 246 2.75 20.45 -8.11
N PRO A 247 3.19 21.19 -7.07
CA PRO A 247 4.22 20.74 -6.15
C PRO A 247 3.69 19.84 -5.02
N VAL A 248 2.38 19.55 -4.95
CA VAL A 248 1.79 18.80 -3.83
C VAL A 248 1.27 17.44 -4.29
N ILE A 249 1.48 16.43 -3.46
CA ILE A 249 0.89 15.10 -3.56
C ILE A 249 -0.14 14.96 -2.44
N PHE A 250 -1.40 14.75 -2.81
CA PHE A 250 -2.48 14.45 -1.88
C PHE A 250 -2.61 12.94 -1.75
N VAL A 251 -2.44 12.39 -0.55
CA VAL A 251 -2.65 10.96 -0.29
C VAL A 251 -3.90 10.78 0.56
N HIS A 252 -4.82 9.96 0.08
CA HIS A 252 -6.07 9.62 0.75
C HIS A 252 -6.03 8.14 1.13
N LEU A 253 -6.19 7.83 2.41
CA LEU A 253 -6.30 6.46 2.91
C LEU A 253 -7.65 6.23 3.57
N ASN A 254 -8.18 5.02 3.41
CA ASN A 254 -9.38 4.56 4.10
C ASN A 254 -9.12 3.22 4.75
N LEU A 255 -9.49 3.10 6.02
CA LEU A 255 -9.54 1.84 6.74
C LEU A 255 -11.00 1.40 6.84
N ARG A 256 -11.31 0.22 6.33
CA ARG A 256 -12.66 -0.36 6.34
C ARG A 256 -12.66 -1.73 7.02
N ASN A 257 -13.76 -2.10 7.65
CA ASN A 257 -13.95 -3.48 8.08
C ASN A 257 -14.33 -4.39 6.88
N LEU A 258 -14.51 -5.69 7.14
CA LEU A 258 -14.83 -6.68 6.11
C LEU A 258 -16.22 -6.51 5.51
N GLU A 259 -17.14 -5.86 6.22
CA GLU A 259 -18.46 -5.49 5.72
C GLU A 259 -18.44 -4.22 4.85
N GLY A 260 -17.26 -3.62 4.65
CA GLY A 260 -17.07 -2.42 3.86
C GLY A 260 -17.37 -1.11 4.59
N ARG A 261 -17.71 -1.16 5.88
CA ARG A 261 -17.93 0.02 6.73
C ARG A 261 -16.61 0.74 6.97
N LEU A 262 -16.61 2.06 6.76
CA LEU A 262 -15.48 2.92 7.07
C LEU A 262 -15.24 2.97 8.59
N LEU A 263 -14.03 2.59 9.02
CA LEU A 263 -13.54 2.69 10.39
C LEU A 263 -12.77 3.99 10.62
N SER A 264 -11.93 4.38 9.67
CA SER A 264 -11.16 5.62 9.69
C SER A 264 -10.80 6.07 8.26
N SER A 265 -10.55 7.36 8.08
CA SER A 265 -10.07 7.95 6.83
C SER A 265 -9.11 9.08 7.14
N SER A 266 -8.10 9.26 6.30
CA SER A 266 -7.12 10.32 6.46
C SER A 266 -6.67 10.85 5.10
N VAL A 267 -6.44 12.16 5.05
CA VAL A 267 -5.91 12.87 3.89
C VAL A 267 -4.67 13.62 4.34
N LEU A 268 -3.58 13.51 3.57
CA LEU A 268 -2.33 14.19 3.85
C LEU A 268 -1.76 14.85 2.60
N GLU A 269 -1.26 16.06 2.78
CA GLU A 269 -0.48 16.77 1.78
C GLU A 269 1.01 16.53 1.99
N ILE A 270 1.69 16.19 0.91
CA ILE A 270 3.12 15.92 0.86
C ILE A 270 3.73 16.82 -0.22
N ASP A 271 4.70 17.64 0.17
CA ASP A 271 5.49 18.38 -0.81
C ASP A 271 6.28 17.38 -1.68
N LYS A 272 6.15 17.52 -3.00
CA LYS A 272 6.77 16.63 -3.99
C LYS A 272 8.30 16.63 -3.88
N SER A 273 8.93 17.69 -3.39
CA SER A 273 10.38 17.75 -3.13
C SER A 273 10.86 16.74 -2.08
N LEU A 274 9.98 16.31 -1.17
CA LEU A 274 10.27 15.28 -0.18
C LEU A 274 10.27 13.86 -0.79
N VAL A 275 9.80 13.71 -2.03
CA VAL A 275 9.61 12.44 -2.72
C VAL A 275 10.68 12.24 -3.78
N GLN A 276 11.59 11.31 -3.52
CA GLN A 276 12.66 10.93 -4.46
C GLN A 276 12.20 9.92 -5.53
N SER A 277 11.14 9.17 -5.26
CA SER A 277 10.63 8.12 -6.15
C SER A 277 9.67 8.67 -7.20
N SER A 278 9.57 7.99 -8.35
CA SER A 278 8.66 8.40 -9.42
C SER A 278 7.21 8.33 -8.96
N THR A 279 6.47 9.40 -9.23
CA THR A 279 5.00 9.48 -9.08
C THR A 279 4.27 9.06 -10.36
N GLU A 280 5.01 8.59 -11.37
CA GLU A 280 4.47 8.13 -12.64
C GLU A 280 4.91 6.71 -12.96
N ASN A 281 4.05 5.99 -13.69
CA ASN A 281 4.39 4.71 -14.29
C ASN A 281 4.18 4.81 -15.81
N THR A 282 5.25 5.11 -16.54
CA THR A 282 5.18 5.39 -17.98
C THR A 282 4.72 4.18 -18.79
N THR A 283 5.07 2.96 -18.35
CA THR A 283 4.60 1.70 -18.95
C THR A 283 3.10 1.55 -18.79
N ALA A 284 2.57 1.72 -17.56
CA ALA A 284 1.14 1.67 -17.29
C ALA A 284 0.37 2.75 -18.08
N LYS A 285 0.89 3.99 -18.12
CA LYS A 285 0.30 5.08 -18.92
C LYS A 285 0.24 4.73 -20.41
N LYS A 286 1.31 4.19 -20.97
CA LYS A 286 1.35 3.74 -22.37
C LYS A 286 0.34 2.63 -22.64
N LEU A 287 0.23 1.65 -21.73
CA LEU A 287 -0.76 0.57 -21.84
C LEU A 287 -2.19 1.09 -21.74
N LEU A 288 -2.49 1.97 -20.81
CA LEU A 288 -3.81 2.61 -20.71
C LEU A 288 -4.16 3.41 -21.97
N GLY A 289 -3.22 4.20 -22.46
CA GLY A 289 -3.36 4.94 -23.72
C GLY A 289 -3.48 4.00 -24.93
N PHE A 290 -3.02 2.76 -24.83
CA PHE A 290 -3.17 1.73 -25.84
C PHE A 290 -4.56 1.08 -25.82
N LEU A 291 -5.08 0.80 -24.62
CA LEU A 291 -6.38 0.15 -24.45
C LEU A 291 -7.56 1.04 -24.78
N ASP A 292 -7.42 2.37 -24.69
CA ASP A 292 -8.52 3.33 -24.57
C ASP A 292 -9.39 3.10 -23.32
N PRO A 293 -9.88 4.18 -22.68
CA PRO A 293 -10.99 4.04 -21.76
C PRO A 293 -12.19 3.44 -22.51
N PRO A 294 -12.99 2.58 -21.85
CA PRO A 294 -14.28 2.18 -22.41
C PRO A 294 -15.07 3.45 -22.73
N GLU A 295 -15.77 3.47 -23.87
CA GLU A 295 -16.72 4.55 -24.13
C GLU A 295 -17.73 4.58 -22.99
N SER A 296 -18.18 5.77 -22.57
CA SER A 296 -19.11 5.93 -21.44
C SER A 296 -20.40 5.15 -21.73
N GLN A 297 -20.49 3.93 -21.22
CA GLN A 297 -21.54 2.97 -21.59
C GLN A 297 -22.70 2.91 -20.61
N GLY A 298 -22.80 3.83 -19.66
CA GLY A 298 -23.88 3.83 -18.67
C GLY A 298 -23.81 2.57 -17.79
N ASP A 299 -24.91 1.81 -17.76
CA ASP A 299 -25.07 0.63 -16.92
C ASP A 299 -24.06 -0.49 -17.23
N PHE A 300 -23.88 -1.40 -16.26
CA PHE A 300 -23.01 -2.57 -16.39
C PHE A 300 -23.49 -3.51 -17.50
N HIS A 301 -22.64 -3.77 -18.51
CA HIS A 301 -22.89 -4.75 -19.58
C HIS A 301 -21.89 -5.91 -19.61
N VAL A 302 -20.60 -5.60 -19.42
CA VAL A 302 -19.52 -6.58 -19.27
C VAL A 302 -18.57 -6.11 -18.18
N LYS A 303 -18.04 -7.05 -17.39
CA LYS A 303 -17.11 -6.77 -16.30
C LYS A 303 -16.07 -7.85 -16.25
N ILE A 304 -14.81 -7.43 -16.16
CA ILE A 304 -13.67 -8.29 -15.91
C ILE A 304 -13.08 -8.01 -14.53
N THR A 305 -12.83 -9.08 -13.79
CA THR A 305 -12.08 -9.08 -12.53
C THR A 305 -11.15 -10.30 -12.48
N THR A 306 -10.44 -10.48 -11.37
CA THR A 306 -9.72 -11.72 -11.09
C THR A 306 -10.05 -12.22 -9.68
N PRO A 307 -9.62 -13.44 -9.31
CA PRO A 307 -9.64 -13.87 -7.92
C PRO A 307 -8.84 -12.98 -6.97
N LYS A 308 -8.01 -12.05 -7.44
CA LYS A 308 -7.29 -11.06 -6.64
C LYS A 308 -7.97 -9.69 -6.61
N GLY A 309 -9.19 -9.58 -7.16
CA GLY A 309 -9.94 -8.33 -7.32
C GLY A 309 -9.66 -7.61 -8.64
N LYS A 310 -10.16 -6.38 -8.75
CA LYS A 310 -9.98 -5.51 -9.94
C LYS A 310 -8.95 -4.39 -9.73
N ASP A 311 -8.66 -4.05 -8.47
CA ASP A 311 -7.84 -2.91 -8.08
C ASP A 311 -6.34 -3.24 -8.13
N TYR A 312 -5.83 -3.45 -9.35
CA TYR A 312 -4.41 -3.69 -9.63
C TYR A 312 -3.84 -4.96 -8.95
N PRO A 313 -4.34 -6.17 -9.32
CA PRO A 313 -3.83 -7.41 -8.75
C PRO A 313 -2.37 -7.66 -9.16
N ILE A 314 -1.60 -8.26 -8.26
CA ILE A 314 -0.17 -8.57 -8.46
C ILE A 314 -0.01 -10.09 -8.51
N TYR A 315 0.69 -10.60 -9.52
CA TYR A 315 0.99 -12.03 -9.68
C TYR A 315 2.49 -12.29 -9.78
N SER A 316 2.96 -13.33 -9.10
CA SER A 316 4.37 -13.75 -9.16
C SER A 316 4.60 -14.83 -10.21
N ARG A 317 5.87 -14.98 -10.63
CA ARG A 317 6.32 -16.01 -11.58
C ARG A 317 5.76 -17.39 -11.23
N GLY A 318 5.23 -18.07 -12.25
CA GLY A 318 4.67 -19.41 -12.10
C GLY A 318 3.24 -19.45 -11.55
N GLU A 319 2.71 -18.33 -11.06
CA GLU A 319 1.29 -18.28 -10.68
C GLU A 319 0.38 -18.38 -11.89
N LYS A 320 -0.79 -18.98 -11.68
CA LYS A 320 -1.85 -19.05 -12.68
C LYS A 320 -2.72 -17.81 -12.57
N ILE A 321 -2.99 -17.17 -13.70
CA ILE A 321 -3.94 -16.06 -13.78
C ILE A 321 -5.29 -16.63 -14.24
N LEU A 322 -6.33 -16.32 -13.47
CA LEU A 322 -7.72 -16.58 -13.83
C LEU A 322 -8.44 -15.25 -13.96
N PHE A 323 -9.19 -15.09 -15.04
CA PHE A 323 -10.07 -13.95 -15.28
C PHE A 323 -11.51 -14.34 -15.01
N HIS A 324 -12.21 -13.47 -14.30
CA HIS A 324 -13.62 -13.60 -14.01
C HIS A 324 -14.39 -12.63 -14.90
N VAL A 325 -15.27 -13.16 -15.73
CA VAL A 325 -16.09 -12.37 -16.65
C VAL A 325 -17.56 -12.54 -16.30
N GLN A 326 -18.27 -11.41 -16.22
CA GLN A 326 -19.71 -11.35 -16.08
C GLN A 326 -20.32 -10.49 -17.19
N VAL A 327 -21.50 -10.89 -17.65
CA VAL A 327 -22.27 -10.16 -18.66
C VAL A 327 -23.68 -9.88 -18.13
N ALA A 328 -24.27 -8.76 -18.55
CA ALA A 328 -25.64 -8.38 -18.16
C ALA A 328 -26.71 -8.87 -19.15
N ALA A 329 -26.30 -9.34 -20.32
CA ALA A 329 -27.16 -9.93 -21.35
C ALA A 329 -26.40 -11.06 -22.08
N PRO A 330 -27.07 -11.88 -22.90
CA PRO A 330 -26.39 -12.87 -23.71
C PRO A 330 -25.43 -12.24 -24.73
N LEU A 331 -24.11 -12.37 -24.50
CA LEU A 331 -23.06 -11.69 -25.28
C LEU A 331 -21.92 -12.64 -25.67
N TYR A 332 -21.42 -12.50 -26.89
CA TYR A 332 -20.12 -13.05 -27.31
C TYR A 332 -19.02 -12.24 -26.65
N VAL A 333 -17.98 -12.90 -26.14
CA VAL A 333 -16.90 -12.25 -25.38
C VAL A 333 -15.56 -12.50 -26.05
N TYR A 334 -14.74 -11.45 -26.11
CA TYR A 334 -13.39 -11.48 -26.65
C TYR A 334 -12.44 -10.91 -25.63
N LEU A 335 -11.43 -11.68 -25.25
CA LEU A 335 -10.47 -11.33 -24.23
C LEU A 335 -9.08 -11.21 -24.85
N TYR A 336 -8.47 -10.04 -24.73
CA TYR A 336 -7.12 -9.78 -25.23
C TYR A 336 -6.19 -9.40 -24.08
N ALA A 337 -5.05 -10.07 -23.98
CA ALA A 337 -3.96 -9.68 -23.10
C ALA A 337 -2.96 -8.79 -23.83
N VAL A 338 -2.49 -7.76 -23.14
CA VAL A 338 -1.41 -6.88 -23.54
C VAL A 338 -0.32 -6.98 -22.50
N ASN A 339 0.82 -7.56 -22.86
CA ASN A 339 1.90 -7.76 -21.90
C ASN A 339 2.72 -6.48 -21.66
N SER A 340 3.73 -6.57 -20.79
CA SER A 340 4.61 -5.46 -20.39
C SER A 340 5.43 -4.84 -21.53
N ARG A 341 5.52 -5.53 -22.69
CA ARG A 341 6.16 -5.02 -23.91
C ARG A 341 5.15 -4.50 -24.94
N GLY A 342 3.86 -4.49 -24.61
CA GLY A 342 2.80 -4.08 -25.52
C GLY A 342 2.44 -5.11 -26.59
N ARG A 343 2.85 -6.38 -26.44
CA ARG A 343 2.42 -7.46 -27.35
C ARG A 343 1.00 -7.86 -27.01
N VAL A 344 0.17 -8.02 -28.03
CA VAL A 344 -1.26 -8.35 -27.88
C VAL A 344 -1.49 -9.80 -28.25
N SER A 345 -2.27 -10.51 -27.44
CA SER A 345 -2.65 -11.90 -27.69
C SER A 345 -4.13 -12.10 -27.37
N LEU A 346 -4.81 -12.87 -28.22
CA LEU A 346 -6.18 -13.31 -27.96
C LEU A 346 -6.13 -14.45 -26.93
N LEU A 347 -6.76 -14.23 -25.77
CA LEU A 347 -6.95 -15.23 -24.72
C LEU A 347 -8.25 -16.01 -24.88
N PHE A 348 -9.32 -15.34 -25.33
CA PHE A 348 -10.64 -15.95 -25.49
C PHE A 348 -11.41 -15.29 -26.65
N PRO A 349 -12.13 -16.05 -27.50
CA PRO A 349 -12.27 -17.51 -27.48
C PRO A 349 -10.95 -18.22 -27.84
N HIS A 350 -10.67 -19.34 -27.20
CA HIS A 350 -9.48 -20.13 -27.49
C HIS A 350 -9.73 -21.03 -28.71
N LYS A 351 -8.80 -21.07 -29.68
CA LYS A 351 -8.97 -21.75 -30.99
C LYS A 351 -9.39 -23.23 -30.89
N LYS A 352 -9.10 -23.90 -29.77
CA LYS A 352 -9.39 -25.33 -29.56
C LYS A 352 -10.71 -25.60 -28.83
N GLN A 353 -11.39 -24.57 -28.32
CA GLN A 353 -12.43 -24.72 -27.30
C GLN A 353 -13.85 -24.93 -27.88
N GLY A 354 -13.97 -25.39 -29.13
CA GLY A 354 -15.25 -25.57 -29.81
C GLY A 354 -15.84 -24.27 -30.38
N PRO A 355 -17.13 -24.27 -30.77
CA PRO A 355 -17.79 -23.08 -31.31
C PRO A 355 -17.82 -21.95 -30.29
N HIS A 356 -17.60 -20.71 -30.76
CA HIS A 356 -17.70 -19.53 -29.89
C HIS A 356 -19.17 -19.26 -29.57
N GLU A 357 -19.56 -19.47 -28.32
CA GLU A 357 -20.92 -19.28 -27.84
C GLU A 357 -21.08 -18.00 -27.02
N LYS A 358 -22.33 -17.56 -26.85
CA LYS A 358 -22.67 -16.44 -25.97
C LYS A 358 -22.53 -16.84 -24.50
N LEU A 359 -21.94 -15.97 -23.72
CA LEU A 359 -22.04 -16.01 -22.26
C LEU A 359 -23.44 -15.56 -21.85
N VAL A 360 -24.06 -16.21 -20.87
CA VAL A 360 -25.39 -15.87 -20.35
C VAL A 360 -25.30 -15.00 -19.11
N PRO A 361 -26.29 -14.12 -18.87
CA PRO A 361 -26.29 -13.25 -17.70
C PRO A 361 -26.44 -14.04 -16.39
N GLY A 362 -25.99 -13.43 -15.28
CA GLY A 362 -26.11 -14.01 -13.94
C GLY A 362 -25.09 -15.10 -13.59
N ARG A 363 -24.22 -15.50 -14.53
CA ARG A 363 -23.13 -16.47 -14.29
C ARG A 363 -21.76 -15.78 -14.25
N LEU A 364 -20.92 -16.22 -13.33
CA LEU A 364 -19.49 -15.85 -13.26
C LEU A 364 -18.68 -16.86 -14.10
N TYR A 365 -18.18 -16.41 -15.24
CA TYR A 365 -17.31 -17.23 -16.09
C TYR A 365 -15.85 -17.10 -15.65
N THR A 366 -15.09 -18.20 -15.66
CA THR A 366 -13.66 -18.20 -15.32
C THR A 366 -12.86 -18.59 -16.57
N ILE A 367 -11.92 -17.74 -16.97
CA ILE A 367 -11.10 -17.89 -18.17
C ILE A 367 -9.61 -17.87 -17.75
N PRO A 368 -8.82 -18.92 -18.05
CA PRO A 368 -9.26 -20.23 -18.54
C PRO A 368 -10.15 -20.95 -17.53
N GLU A 369 -10.93 -21.92 -17.99
CA GLU A 369 -11.68 -22.81 -17.10
C GLU A 369 -10.70 -23.65 -16.25
N ARG A 370 -11.02 -23.90 -14.98
CA ARG A 370 -10.09 -24.58 -14.04
C ARG A 370 -9.68 -25.99 -14.47
N THR A 371 -10.53 -26.66 -15.25
CA THR A 371 -10.30 -28.00 -15.80
C THR A 371 -10.04 -27.96 -17.32
N GLY A 372 -9.82 -26.77 -17.87
CA GLY A 372 -9.66 -26.55 -19.30
C GLY A 372 -8.30 -27.00 -19.84
N GLU A 373 -8.21 -27.05 -21.16
CA GLU A 373 -7.02 -27.53 -21.89
C GLU A 373 -5.84 -26.54 -21.91
N PHE A 374 -6.02 -25.31 -21.41
CA PHE A 374 -4.97 -24.31 -21.38
C PHE A 374 -4.93 -23.54 -20.06
N GLU A 375 -3.74 -23.07 -19.71
CA GLU A 375 -3.49 -22.29 -18.51
C GLU A 375 -2.78 -20.99 -18.88
N ILE A 376 -3.08 -19.92 -18.15
CA ILE A 376 -2.36 -18.65 -18.26
C ILE A 376 -1.42 -18.59 -17.08
N VAL A 377 -0.12 -18.73 -17.34
CA VAL A 377 0.92 -18.76 -16.30
C VAL A 377 1.80 -17.53 -16.42
N VAL A 378 2.13 -16.92 -15.28
CA VAL A 378 3.03 -15.76 -15.25
C VAL A 378 4.45 -16.16 -15.68
N SER A 379 4.88 -15.60 -16.81
CA SER A 379 6.22 -15.79 -17.38
C SER A 379 6.82 -14.45 -17.80
N PRO A 380 8.15 -14.34 -17.96
CA PRO A 380 8.76 -13.14 -18.53
C PRO A 380 8.15 -12.76 -19.89
N PRO A 381 8.10 -11.46 -20.25
CA PRO A 381 8.62 -10.31 -19.50
C PRO A 381 7.67 -9.83 -18.40
N PHE A 382 8.21 -9.62 -17.20
CA PHE A 382 7.45 -9.10 -16.05
C PHE A 382 7.21 -7.59 -16.15
N GLY A 383 6.14 -7.12 -15.54
CA GLY A 383 5.85 -5.70 -15.39
C GLY A 383 4.35 -5.45 -15.34
N VAL A 384 3.96 -4.23 -15.70
CA VAL A 384 2.53 -3.90 -15.84
C VAL A 384 2.00 -4.58 -17.09
N GLU A 385 0.86 -5.22 -16.96
CA GLU A 385 0.13 -5.86 -18.04
C GLU A 385 -1.33 -5.45 -17.97
N ALA A 386 -2.06 -5.70 -19.05
CA ALA A 386 -3.48 -5.43 -19.07
C ALA A 386 -4.26 -6.48 -19.85
N VAL A 387 -5.52 -6.63 -19.46
CA VAL A 387 -6.50 -7.37 -20.24
C VAL A 387 -7.62 -6.43 -20.64
N LYS A 388 -8.02 -6.50 -21.91
CA LYS A 388 -9.19 -5.81 -22.44
C LYS A 388 -10.22 -6.84 -22.89
N VAL A 389 -11.45 -6.62 -22.46
CA VAL A 389 -12.59 -7.42 -22.86
C VAL A 389 -13.49 -6.60 -23.79
N PHE A 390 -13.90 -7.24 -24.89
CA PHE A 390 -14.97 -6.76 -25.76
C PHE A 390 -16.13 -7.74 -25.67
N ALA A 391 -17.35 -7.25 -25.60
CA ALA A 391 -18.54 -8.08 -25.59
C ALA A 391 -19.58 -7.56 -26.59
N SER A 392 -20.17 -8.47 -27.37
CA SER A 392 -21.05 -8.12 -28.48
C SER A 392 -22.30 -9.00 -28.49
N ASN A 393 -23.44 -8.44 -28.88
CA ASN A 393 -24.68 -9.21 -29.05
C ASN A 393 -24.66 -10.08 -30.32
N VAL A 394 -23.72 -9.84 -31.23
CA VAL A 394 -23.49 -10.60 -32.48
C VAL A 394 -22.04 -11.09 -32.55
N ALA A 395 -21.82 -12.28 -33.12
CA ALA A 395 -20.47 -12.81 -33.28
C ALA A 395 -19.68 -11.94 -34.28
N VAL A 396 -18.57 -11.39 -33.81
CA VAL A 396 -17.59 -10.64 -34.60
C VAL A 396 -16.56 -11.62 -35.17
N SER A 397 -16.31 -11.53 -36.47
CA SER A 397 -15.20 -12.22 -37.14
C SER A 397 -13.87 -11.67 -36.66
N LEU A 398 -13.01 -12.53 -36.13
CA LEU A 398 -11.72 -12.13 -35.57
C LEU A 398 -10.69 -11.92 -36.69
N PRO A 399 -9.90 -10.82 -36.62
CA PRO A 399 -8.81 -10.61 -37.55
C PRO A 399 -7.60 -11.45 -37.14
N GLU A 400 -6.76 -11.78 -38.10
CA GLU A 400 -5.42 -12.28 -37.84
C GLU A 400 -4.53 -11.14 -37.32
N LEU A 401 -3.81 -11.38 -36.22
CA LEU A 401 -2.87 -10.42 -35.66
C LEU A 401 -1.49 -10.63 -36.27
N VAL A 402 -1.01 -9.65 -37.05
CA VAL A 402 0.27 -9.72 -37.75
C VAL A 402 1.25 -8.72 -37.14
N GLU A 403 2.17 -9.19 -36.31
CA GLU A 403 3.12 -8.36 -35.54
C GLU A 403 3.94 -7.40 -36.41
N ASN A 404 4.32 -7.83 -37.62
CA ASN A 404 5.16 -7.05 -38.54
C ASN A 404 4.37 -6.11 -39.47
N ALA A 405 3.03 -6.10 -39.39
CA ALA A 405 2.23 -5.18 -40.19
C ALA A 405 2.38 -3.74 -39.67
N SER A 406 2.32 -2.73 -40.53
CA SER A 406 2.27 -1.34 -40.06
C SER A 406 0.94 -1.05 -39.38
N SER A 407 0.98 -0.46 -38.19
CA SER A 407 -0.23 -0.02 -37.49
C SER A 407 -0.88 1.15 -38.23
N LYS A 408 -2.21 1.12 -38.34
CA LYS A 408 -3.01 2.22 -38.90
C LYS A 408 -3.45 3.21 -37.84
N MET A 409 -3.61 2.78 -36.58
CA MET A 409 -3.97 3.66 -35.46
C MET A 409 -2.79 4.47 -34.92
N TYR A 410 -1.57 4.08 -35.27
CA TYR A 410 -0.35 4.73 -34.81
C TYR A 410 0.55 5.11 -35.99
N ASN A 411 0.83 6.41 -36.12
CA ASN A 411 1.83 6.91 -37.05
C ASN A 411 3.13 7.16 -36.28
N GLY A 412 4.03 6.17 -36.30
CA GLY A 412 5.21 6.16 -35.44
C GLY A 412 4.82 6.04 -33.96
N GLY A 413 5.13 7.05 -33.16
CA GLY A 413 4.77 7.13 -31.73
C GLY A 413 3.44 7.83 -31.45
N TRP A 414 2.81 8.43 -32.47
CA TRP A 414 1.62 9.26 -32.32
C TRP A 414 0.36 8.47 -32.64
N ARG A 415 -0.67 8.64 -31.81
CA ARG A 415 -1.97 8.02 -32.01
C ARG A 415 -2.82 8.89 -32.95
N VAL A 416 -3.55 8.25 -33.86
CA VAL A 416 -4.54 8.95 -34.71
C VAL A 416 -5.76 9.35 -33.87
N GLU A 417 -6.19 10.61 -34.00
CA GLU A 417 -7.27 11.22 -33.22
C GLU A 417 -8.34 11.87 -34.12
N GLY A 418 -9.43 12.35 -33.53
CA GLY A 418 -10.50 13.08 -34.22
C GLY A 418 -11.23 12.29 -35.30
N GLU A 419 -11.67 12.98 -36.35
CA GLU A 419 -12.38 12.37 -37.49
C GLU A 419 -11.56 11.31 -38.21
N GLU A 420 -10.24 11.51 -38.29
CA GLU A 420 -9.34 10.56 -38.94
C GLU A 420 -9.31 9.23 -38.21
N ARG A 421 -9.40 9.25 -36.87
CA ARG A 421 -9.54 8.03 -36.07
C ARG A 421 -10.77 7.22 -36.47
N LEU A 422 -11.91 7.89 -36.67
CA LEU A 422 -13.15 7.23 -37.08
C LEU A 422 -13.02 6.58 -38.47
N ARG A 423 -12.34 7.27 -39.41
CA ARG A 423 -12.05 6.71 -40.74
C ARG A 423 -11.14 5.49 -40.67
N VAL A 424 -10.07 5.55 -39.87
CA VAL A 424 -9.15 4.44 -39.67
C VAL A 424 -9.85 3.24 -39.06
N GLN A 425 -10.70 3.44 -38.04
CA GLN A 425 -11.50 2.38 -37.43
C GLN A 425 -12.42 1.69 -38.46
N LEU A 426 -13.13 2.48 -39.27
CA LEU A 426 -13.98 1.94 -40.33
C LEU A 426 -13.16 1.16 -41.38
N ALA A 427 -11.96 1.61 -41.71
CA ALA A 427 -11.05 0.88 -42.61
C ALA A 427 -10.58 -0.45 -41.98
N LEU A 428 -10.17 -0.44 -40.71
CA LEU A 428 -9.76 -1.63 -39.97
C LEU A 428 -10.86 -2.70 -39.92
N SER A 429 -12.12 -2.30 -39.75
CA SER A 429 -13.28 -3.21 -39.71
C SER A 429 -13.52 -4.04 -41.00
N ARG A 430 -12.78 -3.73 -42.08
CA ARG A 430 -12.86 -4.43 -43.37
C ARG A 430 -11.65 -5.34 -43.60
N MET A 431 -10.66 -5.31 -42.71
CA MET A 431 -9.41 -6.07 -42.87
C MET A 431 -9.54 -7.45 -42.22
N THR A 432 -8.96 -8.45 -42.86
CA THR A 432 -8.86 -9.82 -42.33
C THR A 432 -7.61 -10.01 -41.47
N SER A 433 -6.60 -9.15 -41.63
CA SER A 433 -5.36 -9.17 -40.87
C SER A 433 -4.99 -7.73 -40.47
N ILE A 434 -4.59 -7.51 -39.22
CA ILE A 434 -4.27 -6.18 -38.67
C ILE A 434 -2.98 -6.22 -37.84
N ASN A 435 -2.34 -5.06 -37.65
CA ASN A 435 -1.33 -4.96 -36.60
C ASN A 435 -2.02 -5.17 -35.23
N PRO A 436 -1.42 -5.91 -34.28
CA PRO A 436 -2.03 -6.14 -32.98
C PRO A 436 -2.35 -4.85 -32.21
N ARG A 437 -1.65 -3.75 -32.51
CA ARG A 437 -1.94 -2.43 -31.94
C ARG A 437 -3.25 -1.80 -32.40
N ASP A 438 -3.82 -2.30 -33.48
CA ASP A 438 -5.04 -1.76 -34.05
C ASP A 438 -6.31 -2.46 -33.52
N PHE A 439 -6.18 -3.45 -32.61
CA PHE A 439 -7.30 -4.30 -32.19
C PHE A 439 -8.48 -3.51 -31.60
N VAL A 440 -8.24 -2.49 -30.76
CA VAL A 440 -9.33 -1.63 -30.24
C VAL A 440 -10.02 -0.89 -31.39
N GLY A 441 -9.22 -0.35 -32.32
CA GLY A 441 -9.75 0.35 -33.48
C GLY A 441 -10.57 -0.56 -34.40
N PHE A 442 -10.16 -1.82 -34.53
CA PHE A 442 -10.90 -2.86 -35.25
C PHE A 442 -12.27 -3.11 -34.62
N PHE A 443 -12.35 -3.42 -33.33
CA PHE A 443 -13.63 -3.74 -32.67
C PHE A 443 -14.61 -2.57 -32.70
N ARG A 444 -14.14 -1.35 -32.41
CA ARG A 444 -14.97 -0.14 -32.51
C ARG A 444 -15.40 0.13 -33.95
N GLY A 445 -14.50 -0.07 -34.91
CA GLY A 445 -14.82 0.02 -36.33
C GLY A 445 -15.92 -0.96 -36.76
N VAL A 446 -15.85 -2.21 -36.29
CA VAL A 446 -16.88 -3.23 -36.56
C VAL A 446 -18.22 -2.79 -35.95
N ALA A 447 -18.24 -2.33 -34.71
CA ALA A 447 -19.44 -1.82 -34.04
C ALA A 447 -20.09 -0.70 -34.88
N THR A 448 -19.30 0.31 -35.25
CA THR A 448 -19.77 1.43 -36.08
C THR A 448 -20.26 0.98 -37.45
N LYS A 449 -19.53 0.10 -38.14
CA LYS A 449 -19.88 -0.38 -39.48
C LYS A 449 -21.18 -1.18 -39.51
N THR A 450 -21.42 -1.98 -38.47
CA THR A 450 -22.51 -2.97 -38.44
C THR A 450 -23.70 -2.53 -37.60
N GLY A 451 -23.57 -1.45 -36.82
CA GLY A 451 -24.57 -1.03 -35.84
C GLY A 451 -24.69 -1.98 -34.65
N VAL A 452 -23.72 -2.87 -34.45
CA VAL A 452 -23.70 -3.87 -33.38
C VAL A 452 -23.29 -3.20 -32.07
N SER A 453 -23.98 -3.54 -30.98
CA SER A 453 -23.62 -3.09 -29.64
C SER A 453 -22.31 -3.73 -29.19
N MET A 454 -21.32 -2.91 -28.90
CA MET A 454 -20.00 -3.34 -28.44
C MET A 454 -19.73 -2.79 -27.05
N TYR A 455 -19.57 -3.68 -26.07
CA TYR A 455 -19.31 -3.35 -24.69
C TYR A 455 -17.85 -3.59 -24.31
N GLU A 456 -17.27 -2.73 -23.49
CA GLU A 456 -15.84 -2.78 -23.16
C GLU A 456 -15.59 -2.72 -21.66
N ASP A 457 -14.63 -3.51 -21.18
CA ASP A 457 -14.03 -3.32 -19.85
C ASP A 457 -12.52 -3.62 -19.93
N SER A 458 -11.76 -3.19 -18.93
CA SER A 458 -10.32 -3.42 -18.89
C SER A 458 -9.84 -3.61 -17.45
N LEU A 459 -8.75 -4.37 -17.33
CA LEU A 459 -8.10 -4.68 -16.08
C LEU A 459 -6.59 -4.49 -16.26
N LEU A 460 -5.97 -3.65 -15.42
CA LEU A 460 -4.52 -3.63 -15.27
C LEU A 460 -4.10 -4.50 -14.11
N PHE A 461 -2.96 -5.16 -14.26
CA PHE A 461 -2.35 -6.00 -13.25
C PHE A 461 -0.83 -5.94 -13.37
N GLU A 462 -0.11 -6.40 -12.36
CA GLU A 462 1.34 -6.47 -12.37
C GLU A 462 1.81 -7.91 -12.29
N THR A 463 2.78 -8.28 -13.13
CA THR A 463 3.50 -9.54 -13.04
C THR A 463 4.91 -9.30 -12.48
N ARG A 464 5.36 -10.18 -11.58
CA ARG A 464 6.66 -10.06 -10.88
C ARG A 464 7.48 -11.33 -11.01
N GLY A 465 8.81 -11.15 -11.06
CA GLY A 465 9.75 -12.27 -11.11
C GLY A 465 10.00 -12.96 -9.78
N LYS A 466 9.79 -12.26 -8.66
CA LYS A 466 9.95 -12.73 -7.28
C LYS A 466 8.89 -12.10 -6.41
#